data_AF-A0A2U4EY19-F1
#
_entry.id   AF-A0A2U4EY19-F1
#
_cell.length_a   1.000
_cell.length_b   1.000
_cell.length_c   1.000
_cell.angle_alpha   90.00
_cell.angle_beta   90.00
_cell.angle_gamma   90.00
#
_symmetry.space_group_name_H-M   'P 1'
#
loop_
_entity.id
_entity.type
_entity.pdbx_description
1 polymer ?
#
loop_
_entity_poly.entity_id
_entity_poly.type
_entity_poly.pdbx_seq_one_letter_code
_entity_poly.pdbx_strand_id
1 'polypeptide(L)' 'MKQYEEAIKDYNRVIELDNNNLLAYFNRGNTKLKLKQYEWAIEDACKCIEIDKNYIDAYNQIGKYRKIY' A
#
# COMPACT_ATOMS: atom_id res chain seq x y z
N MET A 1 -9.69 -0.14 14.54
CA MET A 1 -10.21 0.10 13.17
C MET A 1 -10.16 1.58 12.81
N LYS A 2 -10.73 2.49 13.61
CA LYS A 2 -10.68 3.94 13.38
C LYS A 2 -9.29 4.53 13.06
N GLN A 3 -8.23 4.06 13.73
CA GLN A 3 -6.86 4.52 13.48
C GLN A 3 -6.32 4.13 12.09
N TYR A 4 -6.77 3.00 11.53
CA TYR A 4 -6.33 2.56 10.21
C TYR A 4 -7.02 3.36 9.10
N GLU A 5 -8.27 3.74 9.28
CA GLU A 5 -8.99 4.61 8.34
C GLU A 5 -8.39 6.02 8.31
N GLU A 6 -8.06 6.60 9.48
CA GLU A 6 -7.35 7.88 9.54
C GLU A 6 -5.95 7.80 8.91
N ALA A 7 -5.20 6.72 9.17
CA ALA A 7 -3.90 6.53 8.52
C ALA A 7 -4.02 6.44 6.99
N ILE A 8 -5.07 5.80 6.45
CA ILE A 8 -5.34 5.78 5.01
C ILE A 8 -5.59 7.20 4.48
N LYS A 9 -6.33 8.05 5.20
CA LYS A 9 -6.54 9.45 4.80
C LYS A 9 -5.23 10.24 4.78
N ASP A 10 -4.38 10.06 5.78
CA ASP A 10 -3.07 10.71 5.83
C ASP A 10 -2.19 10.28 4.66
N TYR A 11 -2.14 8.98 4.35
CA TYR A 11 -1.40 8.50 3.17
C TYR A 11 -2.01 8.99 1.86
N ASN A 12 -3.33 9.09 1.75
CA ASN A 12 -3.97 9.70 0.58
C ASN A 12 -3.50 11.13 0.39
N ARG A 13 -3.42 11.90 1.48
CA ARG A 13 -2.95 13.28 1.41
C ARG A 13 -1.50 13.38 0.96
N VAL A 14 -0.63 12.47 1.42
CA VAL A 14 0.75 12.40 0.93
C VAL A 14 0.78 12.09 -0.57
N ILE A 15 -0.04 11.14 -1.03
CA ILE A 15 -0.11 10.76 -2.45
C ILE A 15 -0.66 11.88 -3.34
N GLU A 16 -1.60 12.69 -2.84
CA GLU A 16 -2.07 13.89 -3.54
C GLU A 16 -0.97 14.94 -3.72
N LEU A 17 -0.07 15.06 -2.74
CA LEU A 17 1.05 16.02 -2.77
C LEU A 17 2.24 15.49 -3.58
N ASP A 18 2.50 14.19 -3.50
CA ASP A 18 3.56 13.47 -4.20
C ASP A 18 3.03 12.11 -4.68
N ASN A 19 2.61 12.08 -5.94
CA ASN A 19 2.03 10.90 -6.56
C ASN A 19 3.03 9.75 -6.78
N ASN A 20 4.32 10.00 -6.57
CA ASN A 20 5.41 9.03 -6.65
C ASN A 20 5.98 8.70 -5.26
N ASN A 21 5.27 9.05 -4.18
CA ASN A 21 5.71 8.73 -2.84
C ASN A 21 5.57 7.24 -2.54
N LEU A 22 6.64 6.50 -2.80
CA LEU A 22 6.70 5.05 -2.65
C LEU A 22 6.31 4.58 -1.24
N LEU A 23 6.78 5.28 -0.20
CA LEU A 23 6.49 4.92 1.18
C LEU A 23 5.01 5.12 1.54
N ALA A 24 4.36 6.14 0.99
CA ALA A 24 2.94 6.37 1.20
C ALA A 24 2.09 5.23 0.62
N TYR A 25 2.36 4.79 -0.61
CA TYR A 25 1.68 3.62 -1.18
C TYR A 25 1.96 2.36 -0.36
N PHE A 26 3.22 2.09 0.00
CA PHE A 26 3.58 0.90 0.76
C PHE A 26 2.86 0.83 2.12
N ASN A 27 2.84 1.95 2.86
CA ASN A 27 2.20 2.02 4.16
C ASN A 27 0.66 2.01 4.07
N ARG A 28 0.08 2.61 3.03
CA ARG A 28 -1.35 2.53 2.75
C ARG A 28 -1.78 1.10 2.42
N GLY A 29 -1.03 0.40 1.58
CA GLY A 29 -1.28 -1.01 1.24
C GLY A 29 -1.21 -1.92 2.47
N ASN A 30 -0.20 -1.75 3.32
CA ASN A 30 -0.10 -2.44 4.60
C ASN A 30 -1.29 -2.17 5.54
N THR A 31 -1.78 -0.94 5.55
CA THR A 31 -2.91 -0.54 6.40
C THR A 31 -4.21 -1.18 5.89
N LYS A 32 -4.43 -1.16 4.58
CA LYS A 32 -5.54 -1.85 3.90
C LYS A 32 -5.50 -3.36 4.13
N LEU A 33 -4.31 -3.98 4.15
CA LEU A 33 -4.14 -5.39 4.50
C LEU A 33 -4.70 -5.70 5.90
N LYS A 34 -4.38 -4.86 6.90
CA LYS A 34 -4.89 -5.02 8.27
C LYS A 34 -6.41 -4.86 8.37
N LEU A 35 -7.01 -4.14 7.43
CA LEU A 35 -8.46 -4.00 7.26
C LEU A 35 -9.08 -5.08 6.36
N LYS A 36 -8.28 -6.06 5.89
CA LYS A 36 -8.69 -7.12 4.96
C LYS A 36 -9.18 -6.61 3.60
N GLN A 37 -8.73 -5.43 3.20
CA GLN A 37 -9.00 -4.81 1.90
C GLN A 37 -7.90 -5.21 0.90
N TYR A 38 -7.89 -6.47 0.52
CA TYR A 38 -6.74 -7.08 -0.16
C TYR A 38 -6.59 -6.58 -1.61
N GLU A 39 -7.68 -6.37 -2.34
CA GLU A 39 -7.65 -5.87 -3.71
C GLU A 39 -6.97 -4.50 -3.78
N TRP A 40 -7.40 -3.57 -2.90
CA TRP A 40 -6.83 -2.22 -2.82
C TRP A 40 -5.41 -2.20 -2.23
N ALA A 41 -5.02 -3.21 -1.46
CA ALA A 41 -3.64 -3.36 -0.98
C ALA A 41 -2.71 -3.80 -2.12
N ILE A 42 -3.17 -4.71 -2.99
CA ILE A 42 -2.43 -5.15 -4.19
C ILE A 42 -2.20 -3.97 -5.13
N GLU A 43 -3.21 -3.13 -5.36
CA GLU A 43 -3.07 -1.93 -6.19
C GLU A 43 -1.95 -1.00 -5.69
N ASP A 44 -1.89 -0.76 -4.37
CA ASP A 44 -0.85 0.06 -3.76
C ASP A 44 0.55 -0.57 -3.90
N ALA A 45 0.67 -1.89 -3.77
CA ALA A 45 1.96 -2.57 -4.00
C ALA A 45 2.36 -2.56 -5.49
N CYS A 46 1.40 -2.65 -6.41
CA CYS A 46 1.67 -2.47 -7.84
C CYS A 46 2.20 -1.07 -8.14
N LYS A 47 1.65 -0.03 -7.50
CA LYS A 47 2.21 1.34 -7.62
C LYS A 47 3.62 1.46 -7.08
N CYS A 48 3.95 0.78 -5.98
CA CYS A 48 5.32 0.75 -5.49
C CYS A 48 6.29 0.17 -6.54
N ILE A 49 5.90 -0.89 -7.26
CA ILE A 49 6.71 -1.50 -8.33
C ILE A 49 6.80 -0.61 -9.56
N GLU A 50 5.73 0.11 -9.90
CA GLU A 50 5.76 1.10 -10.98
C GLU A 50 6.75 2.24 -10.69
N ILE A 51 6.80 2.71 -9.44
CA ILE A 51 7.71 3.78 -8.98
C ILE A 51 9.15 3.27 -8.90
N ASP A 52 9.36 2.13 -8.23
CA ASP A 52 10.67 1.47 -8.13
C ASP A 52 10.53 -0.03 -8.33
N LYS A 53 10.95 -0.48 -9.51
CA LYS A 53 10.92 -1.89 -9.93
C LYS A 53 11.82 -2.78 -9.07
N ASN A 54 12.78 -2.20 -8.34
CA ASN A 54 13.69 -2.93 -7.46
C ASN A 54 13.24 -2.91 -6.01
N TYR A 55 12.07 -2.36 -5.69
CA TYR A 55 11.57 -2.29 -4.32
C TYR A 55 11.09 -3.67 -3.83
N ILE A 56 12.03 -4.44 -3.28
CA ILE A 56 11.85 -5.83 -2.83
C ILE A 56 10.64 -5.96 -1.88
N ASP A 57 10.43 -4.96 -1.03
CA ASP A 57 9.33 -4.97 -0.06
C ASP A 57 7.95 -4.99 -0.73
N ALA A 58 7.76 -4.38 -1.90
CA ALA A 58 6.49 -4.47 -2.63
C ALA A 58 6.21 -5.89 -3.12
N TYR A 59 7.23 -6.63 -3.58
CA TYR A 59 7.06 -8.03 -3.97
C TYR A 59 6.74 -8.91 -2.77
N ASN A 60 7.38 -8.66 -1.63
CA ASN A 60 7.06 -9.33 -0.36
C ASN A 60 5.61 -9.08 0.06
N GLN A 61 5.11 -7.85 -0.12
CA GLN A 61 3.71 -7.50 0.14
C GLN A 61 2.76 -8.26 -0.78
N ILE A 62 3.00 -8.29 -2.08
CA ILE A 62 2.17 -9.06 -3.03
C ILE A 62 2.15 -10.55 -2.65
N GLY A 63 3.29 -11.12 -2.25
CA GLY A 63 3.37 -12.49 -1.76
C GLY A 63 2.51 -12.72 -0.51
N LYS A 64 2.52 -11.78 0.44
CA LYS A 64 1.62 -11.83 1.61
C LYS A 64 0.16 -11.75 1.18
N TYR A 65 -0.18 -10.90 0.22
CA TYR A 65 -1.56 -10.68 -0.24
C TYR A 65 -2.11 -11.94 -0.92
N ARG A 66 -1.33 -12.59 -1.78
CA ARG A 66 -1.73 -13.82 -2.50
C ARG A 66 -1.87 -15.05 -1.61
N LYS A 67 -1.16 -15.13 -0.48
CA LYS A 67 -1.25 -16.26 0.46
C LYS A 67 -2.53 -16.24 1.31
N ILE A 68 -3.21 -15.10 1.36
CA ILE A 68 -4.42 -14.91 2.19
C ILE A 68 -5.70 -15.27 1.42
N TYR A 69 -5.63 -15.39 0.09
CA TYR A 69 -6.66 -16.01 -0.76
C TYR A 69 -6.40 -17.51 -0.91
#